data_AF-A0A949WKR2-F1
#
_entry.id   AF-A0A949WKR2-F1
#
_cell.length_a   1.000
_cell.length_b   1.000
_cell.length_c   1.000
_cell.angle_alpha   90.00
_cell.angle_beta   90.00
_cell.angle_gamma   90.00
#
_symmetry.space_group_name_H-M   'P 1'
#
loop_
_entity.id
_entity.type
_entity.pdbx_description
1 polymer ?
#
loop_
_entity_poly.entity_id
_entity_poly.type
_entity_poly.pdbx_seq_one_letter_code
_entity_poly.pdbx_strand_id
1 'polypeptide(L)'
;FWVFYMRQMQGGGRGGAMSFGKSKAKMIAPDQIKTTFADVAGCDEAKEEVAGVGGFLRDPRKFQKLGGRIPKGILMVGPPGTGK
;
A
#
# COMPACT_ATOMS: atom_id res chain seq x y z
N PHE A 1 2.61 51.26 -0.35
CA PHE A 1 1.35 50.50 -0.25
C PHE A 1 1.29 49.25 -1.13
N TRP A 2 1.85 49.22 -2.35
CA TRP A 2 1.81 48.03 -3.24
C TRP A 2 2.80 46.90 -2.89
N VAL A 3 3.93 47.23 -2.24
CA VAL A 3 5.00 46.27 -1.84
C VAL A 3 4.54 45.27 -0.77
N PHE A 4 3.55 45.63 0.07
CA PHE A 4 3.02 44.72 1.09
C PHE A 4 2.15 43.59 0.50
N TYR A 5 1.44 43.86 -0.61
CA TYR A 5 0.54 42.89 -1.23
C TYR A 5 1.30 41.80 -2.00
N MET A 6 2.40 42.15 -2.66
CA MET A 6 3.25 41.15 -3.35
C MET A 6 4.06 40.28 -2.37
N ARG A 7 4.30 40.75 -1.15
CA ARG A 7 5.00 39.97 -0.11
C ARG A 7 4.12 38.84 0.47
N GLN A 8 2.79 38.98 0.40
CA GLN A 8 1.87 37.93 0.83
C GLN A 8 1.73 36.80 -0.21
N MET A 9 1.93 37.08 -1.50
CA MET A 9 1.96 36.04 -2.54
C MET A 9 3.32 35.36 -2.70
N GLN A 10 4.44 36.05 -2.41
CA GLN A 10 5.78 35.44 -2.47
C GLN A 10 6.20 34.72 -1.18
N GLY A 11 5.51 34.98 -0.05
CA GLY A 11 5.75 34.32 1.24
C GLY A 11 4.92 33.04 1.50
N GLY A 12 4.00 32.68 0.60
CA GLY A 12 3.11 31.52 0.74
C GLY A 12 3.68 30.18 0.28
N GLY A 13 5.02 30.08 0.13
CA GLY A 13 5.72 28.94 -0.48
C GLY A 13 5.75 27.64 0.32
N ARG A 14 4.95 27.47 1.38
CA ARG A 14 4.90 26.24 2.18
C ARG A 14 3.48 25.91 2.64
N GLY A 15 2.68 25.34 1.75
CA GLY A 15 1.52 24.51 2.16
C GLY A 15 0.16 25.20 2.28
N GLY A 16 -0.15 26.18 1.42
CA GLY A 16 -1.53 26.63 1.22
C GLY A 16 -2.44 25.52 0.64
N ALA A 17 -3.75 25.72 0.70
CA ALA A 17 -4.85 24.80 0.33
C ALA A 17 -4.68 23.95 -0.95
N MET A 18 -3.72 24.27 -1.82
CA MET A 18 -3.28 23.50 -2.99
C MET A 18 -2.51 22.20 -2.67
N SER A 19 -2.18 21.91 -1.40
CA SER A 19 -1.61 20.61 -1.00
C SER A 19 -2.64 19.64 -0.41
N PHE A 20 -3.88 20.10 -0.16
CA PHE A 20 -4.99 19.28 0.32
C PHE A 20 -5.52 18.46 -0.86
N GLY A 21 -5.08 17.20 -0.97
CA GLY A 21 -5.45 16.31 -2.08
C GLY A 21 -4.26 15.59 -2.72
N LYS A 22 -3.02 15.97 -2.39
CA LYS A 22 -1.85 15.16 -2.79
C LYS A 22 -1.81 13.90 -1.93
N SER A 23 -1.74 12.75 -2.58
CA SER A 23 -1.61 11.45 -1.91
C SER A 23 -0.38 11.44 -1.01
N LYS A 24 -0.56 11.03 0.25
CA LYS A 24 0.54 10.76 1.20
C LYS A 24 1.05 9.31 1.10
N ALA A 25 0.69 8.58 0.03
CA ALA A 25 1.07 7.18 -0.12
C ALA A 25 2.59 7.02 -0.08
N LYS A 26 3.05 6.12 0.78
CA LYS A 26 4.46 5.75 0.86
C LYS A 26 4.71 4.67 -0.19
N MET A 27 5.48 5.01 -1.22
CA MET A 27 6.00 4.00 -2.16
C MET A 27 7.09 3.20 -1.45
N ILE A 28 6.88 1.91 -1.31
CA ILE A 28 7.86 0.98 -0.73
C ILE A 28 8.52 0.27 -1.90
N ALA A 29 9.82 0.46 -2.06
CA ALA A 29 10.58 -0.24 -3.08
C ALA A 29 10.91 -1.67 -2.60
N PRO A 30 11.07 -2.65 -3.50
CA PRO A 30 11.24 -4.07 -3.13
C PRO A 30 12.43 -4.33 -2.20
N ASP A 31 13.49 -3.55 -2.32
CA ASP A 31 14.69 -3.58 -1.47
C ASP A 31 14.42 -3.21 -0.01
N GLN A 32 13.28 -2.58 0.26
CA GLN A 32 12.89 -2.16 1.62
C GLN A 32 12.09 -3.22 2.37
N ILE A 33 11.67 -4.31 1.71
CA ILE A 33 10.89 -5.39 2.34
C ILE A 33 11.85 -6.49 2.80
N LYS A 34 12.04 -6.58 4.13
CA LYS A 34 12.93 -7.57 4.75
C LYS A 34 12.21 -8.79 5.33
N THR A 35 10.88 -8.72 5.44
CA THR A 35 10.05 -9.75 6.08
C THR A 35 9.42 -10.68 5.05
N THR A 36 9.39 -11.96 5.35
CA THR A 36 8.84 -13.04 4.54
C THR A 36 7.79 -13.84 5.31
N PHE A 37 7.07 -14.74 4.65
CA PHE A 37 6.13 -15.64 5.33
C PHE A 37 6.79 -16.54 6.39
N ALA A 38 8.10 -16.79 6.26
CA ALA A 38 8.87 -17.56 7.24
C ALA A 38 9.07 -16.80 8.57
N ASP A 39 8.97 -15.47 8.56
CA ASP A 39 9.14 -14.63 9.75
C ASP A 39 7.86 -14.48 10.57
N VAL A 40 6.73 -15.02 10.08
CA VAL A 40 5.45 -15.03 10.78
C VAL A 40 5.31 -16.38 11.49
N ALA A 41 5.03 -16.39 12.79
CA ALA A 41 4.73 -17.61 13.54
C ALA A 41 3.21 -17.84 13.62
N GLY A 42 2.77 -19.10 13.49
CA GLY A 42 1.34 -19.46 13.52
C GLY A 42 0.55 -18.93 12.32
N CYS A 43 -0.79 -18.92 12.43
CA CYS A 43 -1.72 -18.48 11.37
C CYS A 43 -1.53 -19.24 10.05
N ASP A 44 -1.29 -20.56 10.13
CA ASP A 44 -0.91 -21.37 8.97
C ASP A 44 -1.97 -21.36 7.86
N GLU A 45 -3.26 -21.42 8.23
CA GLU A 45 -4.38 -21.27 7.29
C GLU A 45 -4.35 -19.92 6.57
N ALA A 46 -4.15 -18.82 7.29
CA ALA A 46 -4.10 -17.48 6.71
C ALA A 46 -2.87 -17.28 5.81
N LYS A 47 -1.73 -17.88 6.17
CA LYS A 47 -0.53 -17.88 5.32
C LYS A 47 -0.76 -18.65 4.02
N GLU A 48 -1.39 -19.82 4.09
CA GLU A 48 -1.69 -20.62 2.90
C GLU A 48 -2.63 -19.88 1.95
N GLU A 49 -3.69 -19.25 2.48
CA GLU A 49 -4.63 -18.48 1.67
C GLU A 49 -3.94 -17.28 0.97
N VAL A 50 -3.15 -16.50 1.73
CA VAL A 50 -2.43 -15.35 1.18
C VAL A 50 -1.32 -15.80 0.22
N ALA A 51 -0.64 -16.91 0.48
CA ALA A 51 0.35 -17.50 -0.43
C ALA A 51 -0.31 -17.96 -1.74
N GLY A 52 -1.55 -18.45 -1.70
CA GLY A 52 -2.35 -18.75 -2.88
C GLY A 52 -2.55 -17.51 -3.77
N VAL A 53 -2.89 -16.37 -3.17
CA VAL A 53 -3.01 -15.09 -3.90
C VAL A 53 -1.65 -14.60 -4.40
N GLY A 54 -0.59 -14.75 -3.61
CA GLY A 54 0.79 -14.47 -4.04
C GLY A 54 1.22 -15.30 -5.23
N GLY A 55 0.82 -16.57 -5.29
CA GLY A 55 1.01 -17.45 -6.44
C GLY A 55 0.32 -16.91 -7.70
N PHE A 56 -0.90 -16.39 -7.56
CA PHE A 56 -1.60 -15.72 -8.65
C PHE A 56 -0.83 -14.49 -9.16
N LEU A 57 -0.30 -13.67 -8.25
CA LEU A 57 0.49 -12.50 -8.62
C LEU A 57 1.80 -12.87 -9.33
N ARG A 58 2.38 -14.03 -9.01
CA ARG A 58 3.61 -14.52 -9.61
C ARG A 58 3.41 -15.10 -11.01
N ASP A 59 2.34 -15.86 -11.24
CA ASP A 59 2.02 -16.44 -12.56
C ASP A 59 0.52 -16.31 -12.89
N PRO A 60 0.03 -15.11 -13.21
CA PRO A 60 -1.40 -14.89 -13.43
C PRO A 60 -1.95 -15.67 -14.63
N ARG A 61 -1.09 -16.01 -15.60
CA ARG A 61 -1.49 -16.74 -16.83
C ARG A 61 -1.90 -18.17 -16.50
N LYS A 62 -1.16 -18.85 -15.62
CA LYS A 62 -1.49 -20.21 -15.18
C LYS A 62 -2.87 -20.26 -14.52
N PHE A 63 -3.19 -19.30 -13.66
CA PHE A 63 -4.47 -19.28 -12.95
C PHE A 63 -5.63 -18.87 -13.86
N GLN A 64 -5.45 -17.93 -14.79
CA GLN A 64 -6.48 -17.57 -15.77
C GLN A 64 -6.84 -18.74 -16.70
N LYS A 65 -5.86 -19.56 -17.11
CA LYS A 65 -6.11 -20.77 -17.92
C LYS A 65 -6.98 -21.81 -17.20
N LEU A 66 -6.90 -21.86 -15.87
CA LEU A 66 -7.72 -22.72 -15.02
C LEU A 66 -9.08 -22.09 -14.67
N GLY A 67 -9.41 -20.92 -15.23
CA GLY A 67 -10.65 -20.19 -14.96
C GLY A 67 -10.62 -19.36 -13.67
N GLY A 68 -9.48 -19.28 -13.00
CA GLY A 68 -9.30 -18.50 -11.78
C GLY A 68 -9.42 -17.00 -12.01
N ARG A 69 -10.17 -16.31 -11.15
CA ARG A 69 -10.27 -14.84 -11.14
C ARG A 69 -9.39 -14.26 -10.06
N ILE A 70 -8.71 -13.15 -10.37
CA ILE A 70 -7.89 -12.45 -9.38
C ILE A 70 -8.78 -11.75 -8.35
N PRO A 71 -8.54 -11.95 -7.04
CA PRO A 71 -9.15 -11.12 -6.02
C PRO A 71 -8.73 -9.66 -6.21
N LYS A 72 -9.66 -8.72 -6.07
CA LYS A 72 -9.37 -7.28 -6.20
C LYS A 72 -8.76 -6.66 -4.94
N GLY A 73 -8.83 -7.37 -3.82
CA GLY A 73 -8.29 -6.96 -2.54
C GLY A 73 -8.50 -8.05 -1.51
N ILE A 74 -7.74 -7.96 -0.42
CA ILE A 74 -7.86 -8.82 0.76
C ILE A 74 -8.12 -7.89 1.95
N LEU A 75 -9.09 -8.24 2.78
CA LEU A 75 -9.35 -7.56 4.05
C LEU A 75 -8.88 -8.48 5.18
N MET A 76 -7.91 -8.03 5.97
CA MET A 76 -7.41 -8.78 7.12
C MET A 76 -8.09 -8.28 8.41
N VAL A 77 -8.69 -9.18 9.21
CA VAL A 77 -9.53 -8.83 10.39
C VAL A 77 -9.07 -9.56 11.65
N GLY A 78 -9.06 -8.84 12.79
CA GLY A 78 -8.72 -9.42 14.09
C GLY A 78 -8.24 -8.39 15.15
N PRO A 79 -7.89 -8.84 16.36
CA PRO A 79 -7.40 -7.99 17.46
C PRO A 79 -6.06 -7.28 17.16
N PRO A 80 -5.70 -6.19 17.85
CA PRO A 80 -4.40 -5.54 17.65
C PRO A 80 -3.22 -6.50 17.93
N GLY A 81 -2.15 -6.41 17.14
CA GLY A 81 -0.92 -7.19 17.35
C GLY A 81 -0.86 -8.59 16.71
N THR A 82 -1.84 -8.98 15.88
CA THR A 82 -1.91 -10.34 15.31
C THR A 82 -1.32 -10.48 13.89
N GLY A 83 -0.50 -9.54 13.44
CA GLY A 83 0.15 -9.65 12.11
C GLY A 83 -0.77 -9.50 10.90
N LYS A 84 -1.85 -8.73 11.02
CA LYS A 84 -2.61 -8.17 9.89
C LYS A 84 -1.85 -7.06 9.18
#